data_AF-A0AAU6HF47-F1
#
_entry.id   AF-A0AAU6HF47-F1
#
_cell.length_a   1.000
_cell.length_b   1.000
_cell.length_c   1.000
_cell.angle_alpha   90.00
_cell.angle_beta   90.00
_cell.angle_gamma   90.00
#
_symmetry.space_group_name_H-M   'P 1'
#
loop_
_entity.id
_entity.type
_entity.pdbx_description
1 polymer ?
#
loop_
_entity_poly.entity_id
_entity_poly.type
_entity_poly.pdbx_seq_one_letter_code
_entity_poly.pdbx_strand_id
1 'polypeptide(L)'
;MPVSAATETKLREAMARLLAGEPLHTDGSLTKENLAREAKVSHATVHRAEDILAEWDAKVARPVLRTPGEVQRDETIAELRKQLREAKAQVTEVQGKLDALASVTANLYHENLALKKKLGNSRRLASIPAQE
;
A
#
# COMPACT_ATOMS: atom_id res chain seq x y z
N MET A 1 -43.61 -5.66 16.54
CA MET A 1 -44.35 -5.23 15.33
C MET A 1 -43.60 -5.74 14.11
N PRO A 2 -44.26 -6.45 13.20
CA PRO A 2 -43.60 -6.97 12.00
C PRO A 2 -43.15 -5.80 11.10
N VAL A 3 -42.01 -5.98 10.44
CA VAL A 3 -41.49 -5.05 9.43
C VAL A 3 -42.33 -5.14 8.16
N SER A 4 -42.36 -4.07 7.37
CA SER A 4 -43.08 -4.11 6.09
C SER A 4 -42.39 -5.06 5.10
N ALA A 5 -43.16 -5.72 4.24
CA ALA A 5 -42.62 -6.62 3.21
C ALA A 5 -41.58 -5.93 2.31
N ALA A 6 -41.78 -4.64 1.99
CA ALA A 6 -40.82 -3.86 1.20
C ALA A 6 -39.47 -3.68 1.94
N THR A 7 -39.50 -3.55 3.26
CA THR A 7 -38.31 -3.46 4.09
C THR A 7 -37.56 -4.80 4.15
N GLU A 8 -38.29 -5.90 4.28
CA GLU A 8 -37.69 -7.24 4.26
C GLU A 8 -37.01 -7.55 2.92
N THR A 9 -37.63 -7.19 1.79
CA THR A 9 -37.01 -7.37 0.46
C THR A 9 -35.70 -6.60 0.36
N LYS A 10 -35.68 -5.32 0.78
CA LYS A 10 -34.44 -4.51 0.80
C LYS A 10 -33.35 -5.13 1.67
N LEU A 11 -33.72 -5.72 2.81
CA LEU A 11 -32.79 -6.40 3.69
C LEU A 11 -32.25 -7.71 3.08
N ARG A 12 -33.10 -8.50 2.40
CA ARG A 12 -32.65 -9.72 1.69
C ARG A 12 -31.72 -9.39 0.52
N GLU A 13 -32.03 -8.37 -0.26
CA GLU A 13 -31.17 -7.90 -1.36
C GLU A 13 -29.83 -7.39 -0.84
N ALA A 14 -29.84 -6.60 0.22
CA ALA A 14 -28.61 -6.12 0.87
C ALA A 14 -27.77 -7.28 1.42
N MET A 15 -28.40 -8.26 2.06
CA MET A 15 -27.74 -9.47 2.53
C MET A 15 -27.12 -10.25 1.37
N ALA A 16 -27.83 -10.43 0.26
CA ALA A 16 -27.30 -11.11 -0.92
C ALA A 16 -26.07 -10.39 -1.50
N ARG A 17 -26.11 -9.06 -1.60
CA ARG A 17 -24.97 -8.25 -2.06
C ARG A 17 -23.75 -8.38 -1.15
N LEU A 18 -23.96 -8.28 0.18
CA LEU A 18 -22.88 -8.42 1.16
C LEU A 18 -22.25 -9.82 1.11
N LEU A 19 -23.07 -10.87 1.03
CA LEU A 19 -22.58 -12.25 0.93
C LEU A 19 -21.88 -12.54 -0.41
N ALA A 20 -22.25 -11.84 -1.48
CA ALA A 20 -21.58 -11.93 -2.78
C ALA A 20 -20.27 -11.11 -2.84
N GLY A 21 -19.99 -10.27 -1.84
CA GLY A 21 -18.80 -9.40 -1.83
C GLY A 21 -18.90 -8.17 -2.73
N GLU A 22 -20.12 -7.78 -3.13
CA GLU A 22 -20.43 -6.63 -3.99
C GLU A 22 -21.19 -5.54 -3.21
N PRO A 23 -20.59 -4.93 -2.15
CA PRO A 23 -21.24 -3.89 -1.36
C PRO A 23 -21.38 -2.59 -2.16
N LEU A 24 -22.52 -1.90 -2.04
CA LEU A 24 -22.75 -0.62 -2.71
C LEU A 24 -22.57 0.59 -1.77
N HIS A 25 -22.83 0.41 -0.48
CA HIS A 25 -22.87 1.51 0.49
C HIS A 25 -22.00 1.26 1.74
N THR A 26 -21.20 0.20 1.73
CA THR A 26 -20.40 -0.25 2.89
C THR A 26 -19.01 -0.74 2.45
N ASP A 27 -18.15 -1.03 3.43
CA ASP A 27 -16.82 -1.61 3.25
C ASP A 27 -16.84 -3.13 2.96
N GLY A 28 -18.03 -3.75 2.91
CA GLY A 28 -18.20 -5.18 2.63
C GLY A 28 -18.06 -6.10 3.84
N SER A 29 -17.78 -5.55 5.03
CA SER A 29 -17.68 -6.36 6.25
C SER A 29 -19.06 -6.95 6.61
N LEU A 30 -19.13 -8.26 6.89
CA LEU A 30 -20.37 -8.98 7.22
C LEU A 30 -20.84 -8.69 8.65
N THR A 31 -21.21 -7.44 8.93
CA THR A 31 -21.73 -6.99 10.22
C THR A 31 -23.21 -6.60 10.13
N LYS A 32 -23.95 -6.71 11.25
CA LYS A 32 -25.36 -6.29 11.33
C LYS A 32 -25.53 -4.78 11.07
N GLU A 33 -24.52 -3.98 11.40
CA GLU A 33 -24.50 -2.55 11.11
C GLU A 33 -24.39 -2.27 9.61
N ASN A 34 -23.51 -3.00 8.92
CA ASN A 34 -23.39 -2.89 7.47
C ASN A 34 -24.62 -3.39 6.74
N LEU A 35 -25.28 -4.44 7.22
CA LEU A 35 -26.57 -4.87 6.68
C LEU A 35 -27.61 -3.73 6.72
N ALA A 36 -27.70 -3.01 7.85
CA ALA A 36 -28.62 -1.87 7.98
C ALA A 36 -28.27 -0.74 6.99
N ARG A 37 -26.98 -0.40 6.90
CA ARG A 37 -26.46 0.67 6.03
C ARG A 37 -26.65 0.32 4.54
N GLU A 38 -26.37 -0.92 4.16
CA GLU A 38 -26.51 -1.44 2.81
C GLU A 38 -27.97 -1.51 2.35
N ALA A 39 -28.90 -1.81 3.26
CA ALA A 39 -30.34 -1.80 3.01
C ALA A 39 -30.98 -0.40 3.13
N LYS A 40 -30.22 0.62 3.55
CA LYS A 40 -30.69 1.99 3.84
C LYS A 40 -31.83 2.02 4.87
N VAL A 41 -31.72 1.21 5.91
CA VAL A 41 -32.68 1.18 7.02
C VAL A 41 -32.00 1.47 8.34
N SER A 42 -32.79 1.86 9.35
CA SER A 42 -32.25 2.04 10.70
C SER A 42 -31.92 0.70 11.34
N HIS A 43 -30.92 0.69 12.22
CA HIS A 43 -30.53 -0.49 12.98
C HIS A 43 -31.70 -1.11 13.77
N ALA A 44 -32.58 -0.27 14.33
CA ALA A 44 -33.78 -0.73 15.04
C ALA A 44 -34.72 -1.54 14.14
N THR A 45 -34.79 -1.23 12.85
CA THR A 45 -35.61 -1.95 11.87
C THR A 45 -35.02 -3.32 11.55
N VAL A 46 -33.69 -3.44 11.52
CA VAL A 46 -33.02 -4.75 11.37
C VAL A 46 -33.28 -5.64 12.58
N HIS A 47 -33.17 -5.09 13.80
CA HIS A 47 -33.48 -5.85 15.03
C HIS A 47 -34.93 -6.29 15.15
N ARG A 48 -35.86 -5.60 14.49
CA ARG A 48 -37.27 -6.01 14.40
C ARG A 48 -37.51 -7.08 13.31
N ALA A 49 -36.59 -7.25 12.37
CA ALA A 49 -36.67 -8.22 11.29
C ALA A 49 -36.07 -9.57 11.75
N GLU A 50 -36.68 -10.19 12.76
CA GLU A 50 -36.16 -11.39 13.43
C GLU A 50 -35.89 -12.54 12.45
N ASP A 51 -36.78 -12.77 11.47
CA ASP A 51 -36.61 -13.81 10.45
C ASP A 51 -35.38 -13.56 9.56
N ILE A 52 -35.16 -12.30 9.18
CA ILE A 52 -33.98 -11.92 8.37
C ILE A 52 -32.71 -12.02 9.20
N LEU A 53 -32.77 -11.65 10.48
CA LEU A 53 -31.64 -11.80 11.37
C LEU A 53 -31.31 -13.26 11.65
N ALA A 54 -32.30 -14.13 11.77
CA ALA A 54 -32.09 -15.56 11.88
C ALA A 54 -31.46 -16.14 10.59
N GLU A 55 -31.91 -15.70 9.41
CA GLU A 55 -31.31 -16.08 8.12
C GLU A 55 -29.88 -15.56 7.98
N TRP A 56 -29.65 -14.31 8.38
CA TRP A 56 -28.33 -13.68 8.42
C TRP A 56 -27.40 -14.42 9.37
N ASP A 57 -27.83 -14.66 10.61
CA ASP A 57 -27.05 -15.38 11.60
C ASP A 57 -26.82 -16.84 11.13
N ALA A 58 -27.76 -17.51 10.48
CA ALA A 58 -27.50 -18.83 9.89
C ALA A 58 -26.44 -18.82 8.79
N LYS A 59 -26.40 -17.75 7.98
CA LYS A 59 -25.44 -17.58 6.87
C LYS A 59 -24.08 -17.04 7.32
N VAL A 60 -24.05 -16.24 8.38
CA VAL A 60 -22.86 -15.53 8.90
C VAL A 60 -22.27 -16.21 10.14
N ALA A 61 -23.04 -16.96 10.93
CA ALA A 61 -22.56 -17.63 12.15
C ALA A 61 -21.71 -18.88 11.88
N ARG A 62 -21.25 -19.10 10.64
CA ARG A 62 -20.09 -19.98 10.44
C ARG A 62 -18.85 -19.18 10.86
N PRO A 63 -18.11 -19.72 11.83
CA PRO A 63 -17.58 -18.95 12.94
C PRO A 63 -16.43 -18.04 12.53
N VAL A 64 -16.17 -17.10 13.43
CA VAL A 64 -15.00 -16.23 13.65
C VAL A 64 -13.65 -16.98 13.49
N LEU A 65 -13.41 -17.50 12.31
CA LEU A 65 -12.15 -17.96 11.74
C LEU A 65 -12.06 -17.13 10.48
N ARG A 66 -11.02 -16.29 10.38
CA ARG A 66 -10.73 -15.51 9.17
C ARG A 66 -11.06 -16.37 7.96
N THR A 67 -11.91 -15.86 7.09
CA THR A 67 -12.25 -16.59 5.87
C THR A 67 -10.94 -16.88 5.11
N PRO A 68 -10.82 -18.00 4.38
CA PRO A 68 -9.60 -18.29 3.62
C PRO A 68 -9.16 -17.12 2.72
N GLY A 69 -10.10 -16.33 2.22
CA GLY A 69 -9.83 -15.10 1.46
C GLY A 69 -9.22 -13.97 2.31
N GLU A 70 -9.65 -13.78 3.56
CA GLU A 70 -9.05 -12.81 4.48
C GLU A 70 -7.64 -13.22 4.89
N VAL A 71 -7.39 -14.51 5.14
CA VAL A 71 -6.04 -15.02 5.42
C VAL A 71 -5.13 -14.80 4.23
N GLN A 72 -5.59 -15.16 3.02
CA GLN A 72 -4.82 -14.95 1.78
C GLN A 72 -4.53 -13.47 1.54
N ARG A 73 -5.49 -12.58 1.83
CA ARG A 73 -5.30 -11.13 1.73
C ARG A 73 -4.27 -10.63 2.72
N ASP A 74 -4.35 -11.05 3.99
CA ASP A 74 -3.39 -10.67 5.02
C ASP A 74 -1.97 -11.16 4.71
N GLU A 75 -1.84 -12.39 4.20
CA GLU A 75 -0.56 -12.95 3.74
C GLU A 75 -0.02 -12.16 2.55
N THR A 76 -0.86 -11.81 1.59
CA THR A 76 -0.47 -10.98 0.44
C THR A 76 -0.04 -9.59 0.89
N ILE A 77 -0.76 -8.97 1.83
CA ILE A 77 -0.40 -7.67 2.40
C ILE A 77 0.95 -7.76 3.15
N ALA A 78 1.17 -8.83 3.91
CA ALA A 78 2.42 -9.05 4.63
C ALA A 78 3.61 -9.21 3.67
N GLU A 79 3.42 -9.97 2.59
CA GLU A 79 4.44 -10.19 1.56
C GLU A 79 4.73 -8.89 0.79
N LEU A 80 3.70 -8.16 0.35
CA LEU A 80 3.88 -6.86 -0.32
C LEU A 80 4.58 -5.84 0.59
N ARG A 81 4.27 -5.83 1.89
CA ARG A 81 4.98 -4.98 2.86
C ARG A 81 6.44 -5.37 3.02
N LYS A 82 6.76 -6.67 2.96
CA LYS A 82 8.14 -7.15 2.97
C LYS A 82 8.89 -6.70 1.73
N GLN A 83 8.33 -6.93 0.54
CA GLN A 83 8.91 -6.51 -0.74
C GLN A 83 9.11 -5.00 -0.80
N LEU A 84 8.15 -4.21 -0.30
CA LEU A 84 8.28 -2.75 -0.24
C LEU A 84 9.45 -2.31 0.66
N ARG A 85 9.67 -2.98 1.80
CA ARG A 85 10.80 -2.69 2.69
C ARG A 85 12.13 -3.03 2.02
N GLU A 86 12.21 -4.19 1.36
CA GLU A 86 13.41 -4.62 0.64
C GLU A 86 13.74 -3.68 -0.52
N ALA A 87 12.75 -3.31 -1.33
CA ALA A 87 12.94 -2.36 -2.43
C ALA A 87 13.41 -0.99 -1.93
N LYS A 88 12.83 -0.49 -0.83
CA LYS A 88 13.28 0.78 -0.22
C LYS A 88 14.72 0.70 0.28
N ALA A 89 15.10 -0.41 0.92
CA ALA A 89 16.48 -0.61 1.38
C ALA A 89 17.46 -0.62 0.20
N GLN A 90 17.12 -1.30 -0.90
CA GLN A 90 17.94 -1.32 -2.12
C GLN A 90 18.08 0.07 -2.74
N VAL A 91 17.00 0.87 -2.80
CA VAL A 91 17.06 2.24 -3.29
C VAL A 91 18.02 3.08 -2.45
N THR A 92 17.93 3.01 -1.12
CA THR A 92 18.84 3.73 -0.22
C THR A 92 20.29 3.28 -0.41
N GLU A 93 20.54 1.98 -0.57
CA GLU A 93 21.88 1.45 -0.80
C GLU A 93 22.47 1.96 -2.13
N VAL A 94 21.70 1.91 -3.22
CA VAL A 94 22.13 2.36 -4.54
C VAL A 94 22.38 3.87 -4.54
N GLN A 95 21.53 4.65 -3.89
CA GLN A 95 21.74 6.10 -3.72
C GLN A 95 23.03 6.38 -2.94
N GLY A 96 23.27 5.67 -1.83
CA GLY A 96 24.53 5.82 -1.07
C GLY A 96 25.77 5.49 -1.89
N LYS A 97 25.72 4.45 -2.74
CA LYS A 97 26.81 4.12 -3.67
C LYS A 97 27.01 5.23 -4.71
N LEU A 98 25.93 5.79 -5.24
CA LEU A 98 25.99 6.88 -6.21
C LEU A 98 26.63 8.14 -5.61
N ASP A 99 26.25 8.51 -4.39
CA ASP A 99 26.81 9.67 -3.68
C ASP A 99 28.31 9.47 -3.39
N ALA A 100 28.71 8.26 -2.98
CA ALA A 100 30.11 7.93 -2.78
C ALA A 100 30.92 8.02 -4.07
N LEU A 101 30.40 7.51 -5.19
CA LEU A 101 31.04 7.61 -6.51
C LEU A 101 31.12 9.06 -7.00
N ALA A 102 30.09 9.87 -6.76
CA ALA A 102 30.10 11.29 -7.09
C ALA A 102 31.21 12.03 -6.31
N SER A 103 31.36 11.73 -5.02
CA SER A 103 32.43 12.28 -4.19
C SER A 103 33.83 11.89 -4.69
N VAL A 104 34.05 10.61 -4.99
CA VAL A 104 35.33 10.13 -5.54
C VAL A 104 35.64 10.78 -6.89
N THR A 105 34.64 10.87 -7.77
CA THR A 105 34.79 11.50 -9.09
C THR A 105 35.17 12.98 -8.97
N ALA A 106 34.52 13.71 -8.06
CA ALA A 106 34.85 15.11 -7.78
C ALA A 106 36.29 15.26 -7.26
N ASN A 107 36.72 14.40 -6.33
CA ASN A 107 38.08 14.44 -5.81
C ASN A 107 39.12 14.14 -6.89
N LEU A 108 38.93 13.06 -7.66
CA LEU A 108 39.81 12.70 -8.77
C LEU A 108 39.86 13.80 -9.83
N TYR A 109 38.73 14.45 -10.12
CA TYR A 109 38.68 15.57 -11.05
C TYR A 109 39.53 16.75 -10.54
N HIS A 110 39.42 17.11 -9.27
CA HIS A 110 40.24 18.15 -8.65
C HIS A 110 41.74 17.80 -8.68
N GLU A 111 42.10 16.57 -8.35
CA GLU A 111 43.49 16.09 -8.42
C GLU A 111 44.03 16.17 -9.85
N ASN A 112 43.24 15.74 -10.84
CA ASN A 112 43.62 15.77 -12.25
C ASN A 112 43.88 17.20 -12.74
N LEU A 113 43.02 18.16 -12.35
CA LEU A 113 43.22 19.58 -12.64
C LEU A 113 44.49 20.13 -11.99
N ALA A 114 44.76 19.78 -10.73
CA ALA A 114 45.95 20.21 -10.02
C ALA A 114 47.23 19.68 -10.69
N LEU A 115 47.23 18.40 -11.11
CA LEU A 115 48.34 17.78 -11.82
C LEU A 115 48.57 18.43 -13.19
N LYS A 116 47.51 18.67 -13.96
CA LYS A 116 47.59 19.37 -15.26
C LYS A 116 48.20 20.77 -15.11
N LYS A 117 47.82 21.51 -14.06
CA LYS A 117 48.40 22.83 -13.75
C LYS A 117 49.89 22.74 -13.41
N LYS A 118 50.29 21.78 -12.57
CA LYS A 118 51.71 21.53 -12.23
C LYS A 118 52.53 21.18 -13.47
N LEU A 119 52.02 20.29 -14.33
CA LEU A 119 52.69 19.88 -15.55
C LEU A 119 52.85 21.05 -16.54
N GLY A 120 51.80 21.87 -16.70
CA GLY A 120 51.84 23.09 -17.51
C GLY A 120 52.87 24.10 -17.01
N ASN A 121 52.95 24.31 -15.68
CA ASN A 121 53.97 25.17 -15.08
C ASN A 121 55.40 24.61 -15.28
N SER A 122 55.59 23.30 -15.07
CA SER A 122 56.90 22.65 -15.26
C SER A 122 57.37 22.74 -16.72
N ARG A 123 56.45 22.58 -17.68
CA ARG A 123 56.76 22.69 -19.12
C ARG A 123 57.13 24.12 -19.52
N ARG A 124 56.47 25.13 -18.94
CA ARG A 124 56.80 26.55 -19.13
C ARG A 124 58.18 26.92 -18.57
N LEU A 125 58.55 26.36 -17.42
CA LEU A 125 59.88 26.56 -16.83
C LEU A 125 60.99 25.92 -17.68
N ALA A 126 60.73 24.74 -18.26
CA ALA A 126 61.67 24.07 -19.15
C ALA A 126 61.82 24.74 -20.53
N SER A 127 60.82 25.54 -20.96
CA SER A 127 60.82 26.20 -22.27
C SER A 127 61.32 27.64 -22.25
N ILE A 128 62.00 28.09 -21.19
CA ILE A 128 62.66 29.42 -21.20
C ILE A 128 63.91 29.28 -22.10
N PRO A 129 63.95 29.90 -23.29
CA PRO A 129 65.18 29.91 -24.08
C PRO A 129 66.17 30.86 -23.41
N ALA A 130 67.42 30.43 -23.29
CA ALA A 130 68.52 31.31 -22.93
C ALA A 130 68.58 32.45 -23.96
N GLN A 131 68.50 33.69 -23.47
CA GLN A 131 68.68 34.88 -24.29
C GLN A 131 70.17 35.07 -24.59
N GLU A 132 70.51 35.16 -25.87
CA GLU A 132 71.67 35.89 -26.40
C GLU A 132 71.16 36.93 -27.41
#